data_AF-A0A257W5K5-F1
#
_entry.id   AF-A0A257W5K5-F1
#
_cell.length_a   1.000
_cell.length_b   1.000
_cell.length_c   1.000
_cell.angle_alpha   90.00
_cell.angle_beta   90.00
_cell.angle_gamma   90.00
#
_symmetry.space_group_name_H-M   'P 1'
#
loop_
_entity.id
_entity.type
_entity.pdbx_description
1 polymer ?
#
loop_
_entity_poly.entity_id
_entity_poly.type
_entity_poly.pdbx_seq_one_letter_code
_entity_poly.pdbx_strand_id
1 'polypeptide(L)'
;DEFYAMGGWPTWQVADHLLRRTAPLRPVTPDQIVIEKEAEFEVALNLIQPIEPVVEVARRHHGELPMAVASGGLRRIVDAILMHIGIDKLFQTIVTCEDVTRHKPEPDIYLEAARRLNVSPEMCVAYEDTDPGVQAAYAAGMQVIDVRTLYTPRRVTPR
;
A
#
# COMPACT_ATOMS: atom_id res chain seq x y z
N ASP A 1 -4.89 -16.85 3.59
CA ASP A 1 -4.85 -16.17 4.90
C ASP A 1 -5.70 -14.91 4.74
N GLU A 2 -6.81 -14.76 5.47
CA GLU A 2 -7.80 -13.66 5.28
C GLU A 2 -7.16 -12.27 5.40
N PHE A 3 -6.07 -12.19 6.18
CA PHE A 3 -5.22 -11.01 6.32
C PHE A 3 -4.70 -10.44 4.98
N TYR A 4 -4.28 -11.29 4.05
CA TYR A 4 -3.74 -10.83 2.75
C TYR A 4 -4.81 -10.65 1.68
N ALA A 5 -5.99 -11.25 1.87
CA ALA A 5 -7.07 -11.20 0.87
C ALA A 5 -7.61 -9.77 0.66
N MET A 6 -7.52 -8.92 1.70
CA MET A 6 -7.94 -7.52 1.67
C MET A 6 -6.76 -6.54 1.60
N GLY A 7 -5.54 -7.05 1.37
CA GLY A 7 -4.35 -6.22 1.23
C GLY A 7 -4.52 -5.20 0.10
N GLY A 8 -4.25 -3.93 0.39
CA GLY A 8 -4.42 -2.83 -0.58
C GLY A 8 -5.80 -2.18 -0.60
N TRP A 9 -6.78 -2.70 0.16
CA TRP A 9 -8.05 -2.01 0.39
C TRP A 9 -7.86 -0.85 1.36
N PRO A 10 -8.58 0.27 1.20
CA PRO A 10 -8.70 1.29 2.23
C PRO A 10 -9.22 0.69 3.55
N THR A 11 -8.73 1.23 4.66
CA THR A 11 -9.08 0.74 6.01
C THR A 11 -10.61 0.68 6.24
N TRP A 12 -11.37 1.65 5.74
CA TRP A 12 -12.82 1.70 5.94
C TRP A 12 -13.56 0.58 5.20
N GLN A 13 -13.07 0.14 4.03
CA GLN A 13 -13.63 -1.00 3.30
C GLN A 13 -13.38 -2.30 4.04
N VAL A 14 -12.18 -2.46 4.60
CA VAL A 14 -11.85 -3.61 5.46
C VAL A 14 -12.76 -3.62 6.70
N ALA A 15 -12.93 -2.47 7.35
CA ALA A 15 -13.79 -2.34 8.53
C ALA A 15 -15.26 -2.70 8.23
N ASP A 16 -15.84 -2.17 7.14
CA ASP A 16 -17.20 -2.51 6.72
C ASP A 16 -17.34 -4.00 6.38
N HIS A 17 -16.35 -4.59 5.68
CA HIS A 17 -16.35 -6.01 5.36
C HIS A 17 -16.35 -6.89 6.61
N LEU A 18 -15.52 -6.57 7.60
CA LEU A 18 -15.43 -7.31 8.85
C LEU A 18 -16.72 -7.18 9.67
N LEU A 19 -17.29 -5.98 9.78
CA LEU A 19 -18.54 -5.75 10.51
C LEU A 19 -19.76 -6.47 9.90
N ARG A 20 -19.80 -6.66 8.58
CA ARG A 20 -20.86 -7.47 7.94
C ARG A 20 -20.74 -8.96 8.22
N ARG A 21 -19.56 -9.45 8.58
CA ARG A 21 -19.24 -10.88 8.75
C ARG A 21 -19.12 -11.30 10.20
N THR A 22 -18.94 -10.36 11.11
CA THR A 22 -18.72 -10.61 12.53
C THR A 22 -19.74 -9.83 13.36
N ALA A 23 -20.25 -10.44 14.42
CA ALA A 23 -21.02 -9.72 15.42
C ALA A 23 -20.02 -9.04 16.38
N PRO A 24 -19.91 -7.70 16.37
CA PRO A 24 -18.94 -7.03 17.24
C PRO A 24 -19.40 -7.14 18.70
N LEU A 25 -18.43 -7.25 19.61
CA LEU A 25 -18.68 -7.34 21.07
C LEU A 25 -19.34 -6.08 21.64
N ARG A 26 -19.22 -4.96 20.92
CA ARG A 26 -19.84 -3.66 21.23
C ARG A 26 -20.31 -3.00 19.94
N PRO A 27 -21.30 -2.08 19.98
CA PRO A 27 -21.61 -1.22 18.84
C PRO A 27 -20.35 -0.44 18.42
N VAL A 28 -19.97 -0.55 17.16
CA VAL A 28 -18.83 0.17 16.57
C VAL A 28 -19.14 0.49 15.11
N THR A 29 -18.72 1.66 14.66
CA THR A 29 -18.84 2.08 13.24
C THR A 29 -17.52 1.83 12.49
N PRO A 30 -17.55 1.72 11.15
CA PRO A 30 -16.33 1.66 10.35
C PRO A 30 -15.37 2.82 10.65
N ASP A 31 -15.89 4.03 10.82
CA ASP A 31 -15.08 5.22 11.11
C ASP A 31 -14.36 5.10 12.46
N GLN A 32 -15.02 4.54 13.48
CA GLN A 32 -14.40 4.30 14.78
C GLN A 32 -13.25 3.29 14.66
N ILE A 33 -13.44 2.20 13.89
CA ILE A 33 -12.37 1.22 13.63
C ILE A 33 -11.19 1.87 12.91
N VAL A 34 -11.46 2.70 11.89
CA VAL A 34 -10.42 3.43 11.17
C VAL A 34 -9.64 4.32 12.15
N ILE A 35 -10.32 5.15 12.94
CA ILE A 35 -9.68 6.05 13.90
C ILE A 35 -8.81 5.28 14.91
N GLU A 36 -9.37 4.24 15.53
CA GLU A 36 -8.64 3.42 16.52
C GLU A 36 -7.42 2.74 15.89
N LYS A 37 -7.59 2.08 14.74
CA LYS A 37 -6.49 1.39 14.05
C LYS A 37 -5.39 2.35 13.59
N GLU A 38 -5.74 3.51 13.04
CA GLU A 38 -4.71 4.46 12.60
C GLU A 38 -3.97 5.10 13.78
N ALA A 39 -4.62 5.31 14.93
CA ALA A 39 -3.95 5.77 16.15
C ALA A 39 -2.97 4.71 16.70
N GLU A 40 -3.36 3.44 16.71
CA GLU A 40 -2.47 2.33 17.07
C GLU A 40 -1.29 2.20 16.09
N PHE A 41 -1.55 2.41 14.79
CA PHE A 41 -0.51 2.35 13.77
C PHE A 41 0.56 3.43 13.98
N GLU A 42 0.15 4.66 14.32
CA GLU A 42 1.08 5.76 14.64
C GLU A 42 1.98 5.42 15.83
N VAL A 43 1.43 4.79 16.88
CA VAL A 43 2.21 4.31 18.04
C VAL A 43 3.18 3.20 17.63
N ALA A 44 2.78 2.36 16.68
CA ALA A 44 3.58 1.23 16.19
C ALA A 44 4.60 1.58 15.10
N LEU A 45 4.71 2.85 14.67
CA LEU A 45 5.64 3.27 13.59
C LEU A 45 7.07 2.79 13.83
N ASN A 46 7.56 2.81 15.08
CA ASN A 46 8.91 2.35 15.43
C ASN A 46 9.17 0.86 15.21
N LEU A 47 8.13 0.07 14.97
CA LEU A 47 8.23 -1.37 14.68
C LEU A 47 8.30 -1.64 13.17
N ILE A 48 8.10 -0.63 12.34
CA ILE A 48 8.10 -0.76 10.89
C ILE A 48 9.54 -0.96 10.42
N GLN A 49 9.71 -1.91 9.51
CA GLN A 49 10.98 -2.20 8.87
C GLN A 49 10.77 -2.18 7.35
N PRO A 50 11.73 -1.64 6.59
CA PRO A 50 11.68 -1.71 5.14
C PRO A 50 11.79 -3.16 4.64
N ILE A 51 11.17 -3.43 3.49
CA ILE A 51 11.55 -4.60 2.69
C ILE A 51 12.84 -4.22 1.96
N GLU A 52 13.98 -4.52 2.59
CA GLU A 52 15.29 -4.00 2.15
C GLU A 52 15.58 -4.25 0.66
N PRO A 53 15.29 -5.44 0.07
CA PRO A 53 15.51 -5.64 -1.37
C PRO A 53 14.74 -4.68 -2.28
N VAL A 54 13.52 -4.27 -1.89
CA VAL A 54 12.72 -3.31 -2.68
C VAL A 54 13.27 -1.91 -2.51
N VAL A 55 13.65 -1.53 -1.29
CA VAL A 55 14.24 -0.23 -1.02
C VAL A 55 15.61 -0.07 -1.70
N GLU A 56 16.42 -1.13 -1.76
CA GLU A 56 17.69 -1.12 -2.49
C GLU A 56 17.51 -0.86 -3.99
N VAL A 57 16.49 -1.44 -4.62
CA VAL A 57 16.13 -1.14 -6.02
C VAL A 57 15.78 0.34 -6.15
N ALA A 58 14.92 0.87 -5.27
CA ALA A 58 14.54 2.28 -5.31
C ALA A 58 15.75 3.20 -5.13
N ARG A 59 16.64 2.91 -4.17
CA ARG A 59 17.88 3.69 -3.97
C ARG A 59 18.80 3.63 -5.17
N ARG A 60 18.95 2.46 -5.81
CA ARG A 60 19.82 2.27 -6.98
C ARG A 60 19.36 3.09 -8.18
N HIS A 61 18.06 3.23 -8.39
CA HIS A 61 17.50 3.94 -9.55
C HIS A 61 17.06 5.38 -9.25
N HIS A 62 17.29 5.86 -8.03
CA HIS A 62 16.96 7.22 -7.65
C HIS A 62 17.75 8.25 -8.48
N GLY A 63 17.02 9.14 -9.15
CA GLY A 63 17.57 10.13 -10.08
C GLY A 63 17.78 9.63 -11.50
N GLU A 64 17.66 8.32 -11.74
CA GLU A 64 17.79 7.70 -13.07
C GLU A 64 16.44 7.31 -13.66
N LEU A 65 15.53 6.76 -12.84
CA LEU A 65 14.19 6.34 -13.26
C LEU A 65 13.10 7.12 -12.49
N PRO A 66 11.99 7.49 -13.17
CA PRO A 66 10.78 7.95 -12.49
C PRO A 66 10.23 6.89 -11.54
N MET A 67 9.99 7.26 -10.29
CA MET A 67 9.49 6.35 -9.26
C MET A 67 8.36 6.99 -8.45
N ALA A 68 7.36 6.18 -8.15
CA ALA A 68 6.20 6.55 -7.35
C ALA A 68 5.89 5.49 -6.29
N VAL A 69 5.19 5.90 -5.25
CA VAL A 69 4.50 4.99 -4.32
C VAL A 69 3.02 4.97 -4.65
N ALA A 70 2.42 3.79 -4.75
CA ALA A 70 0.98 3.59 -5.00
C ALA A 70 0.38 2.71 -3.89
N SER A 71 -0.26 3.34 -2.90
CA SER A 71 -0.69 2.69 -1.66
C SER A 71 -2.20 2.79 -1.40
N GLY A 72 -2.81 1.72 -0.88
CA GLY A 72 -4.19 1.77 -0.39
C GLY A 72 -4.36 2.51 0.95
N GLY A 73 -3.26 2.89 1.60
CA GLY A 73 -3.26 3.60 2.87
C GLY A 73 -3.58 5.10 2.74
N LEU A 74 -3.89 5.73 3.88
CA LEU A 74 -4.09 7.18 3.97
C LEU A 74 -2.76 7.93 3.77
N ARG A 75 -2.84 9.10 3.13
CA ARG A 75 -1.73 10.05 2.91
C ARG A 75 -0.85 10.22 4.13
N ARG A 76 -1.44 10.65 5.26
CA ARG A 76 -0.69 10.91 6.50
C ARG A 76 0.13 9.72 6.97
N ILE A 77 -0.42 8.50 6.80
CA ILE A 77 0.21 7.26 7.27
C ILE A 77 1.33 6.86 6.33
N VAL A 78 1.08 6.90 5.03
CA VAL A 78 2.10 6.58 4.02
C VAL A 78 3.28 7.54 4.14
N ASP A 79 3.03 8.84 4.26
CA ASP A 79 4.08 9.84 4.43
C ASP A 79 4.87 9.60 5.73
N ALA A 80 4.19 9.31 6.84
CA ALA A 80 4.84 8.98 8.12
C ALA A 80 5.74 7.74 8.03
N ILE A 81 5.29 6.68 7.34
CA ILE A 81 6.10 5.47 7.11
C ILE A 81 7.36 5.81 6.30
N LEU A 82 7.20 6.51 5.18
CA LEU A 82 8.31 6.84 4.28
C LEU A 82 9.34 7.74 4.96
N MET A 83 8.89 8.71 5.76
CA MET A 83 9.76 9.55 6.59
C MET A 83 10.47 8.73 7.67
N HIS A 84 9.74 7.85 8.37
CA HIS A 84 10.30 7.02 9.44
C HIS A 84 11.44 6.13 8.94
N ILE A 85 11.26 5.48 7.78
CA ILE A 85 12.29 4.61 7.17
C ILE A 85 13.30 5.39 6.31
N GLY A 86 13.16 6.72 6.18
CA GLY A 86 14.11 7.61 5.53
C GLY A 86 14.18 7.48 4.01
N ILE A 87 13.05 7.23 3.34
CA ILE A 87 12.97 7.06 1.87
C ILE A 87 11.94 7.98 1.20
N ASP A 88 11.36 8.93 1.93
CA ASP A 88 10.38 9.91 1.42
C ASP A 88 10.87 10.67 0.19
N LYS A 89 12.18 10.92 0.10
CA LYS A 89 12.78 11.65 -1.02
C LYS A 89 13.10 10.83 -2.25
N LEU A 90 12.93 9.51 -2.21
CA LEU A 90 13.24 8.66 -3.37
C LEU A 90 12.16 8.75 -4.46
N PHE A 91 10.96 9.20 -4.11
CA PHE A 91 9.80 9.14 -4.99
C PHE A 91 9.38 10.53 -5.46
N GLN A 92 9.10 10.65 -6.75
CA GLN A 92 8.65 11.91 -7.38
C GLN A 92 7.20 12.22 -7.02
N THR A 93 6.42 11.18 -6.75
CA THR A 93 5.03 11.31 -6.38
C THR A 93 4.58 10.13 -5.53
N ILE A 94 3.56 10.37 -4.72
CA ILE A 94 2.91 9.35 -3.92
C ILE A 94 1.42 9.43 -4.26
N VAL A 95 0.81 8.30 -4.56
CA VAL A 95 -0.63 8.13 -4.81
C VAL A 95 -1.20 7.22 -3.74
N THR A 96 -2.31 7.64 -3.17
CA THR A 96 -2.98 6.99 -2.03
C THR A 96 -4.44 6.67 -2.35
N CYS A 97 -5.15 6.03 -1.41
CA CYS A 97 -6.59 5.83 -1.57
C CYS A 97 -7.38 7.15 -1.64
N GLU A 98 -6.83 8.26 -1.14
CA GLU A 98 -7.46 9.59 -1.22
C GLU A 98 -7.34 10.22 -2.60
N ASP A 99 -6.47 9.70 -3.47
CA ASP A 99 -6.22 10.22 -4.81
C ASP A 99 -7.08 9.55 -5.90
N VAL A 100 -7.83 8.50 -5.58
CA VAL A 100 -8.58 7.69 -6.55
C VAL A 100 -9.96 7.31 -6.03
N THR A 101 -10.93 7.17 -6.95
CA THR A 101 -12.30 6.76 -6.60
C THR A 101 -12.45 5.25 -6.47
N ARG A 102 -11.78 4.49 -7.34
CA ARG A 102 -11.80 3.02 -7.32
C ARG A 102 -10.49 2.51 -6.75
N HIS A 103 -10.58 1.53 -5.85
CA HIS A 103 -9.43 0.99 -5.14
C HIS A 103 -9.08 -0.42 -5.65
N LYS A 104 -7.87 -0.88 -5.30
CA LYS A 104 -7.38 -2.22 -5.66
C LYS A 104 -8.47 -3.27 -5.38
N PRO A 105 -8.85 -4.12 -6.35
CA PRO A 105 -8.10 -4.51 -7.55
C PRO A 105 -8.30 -3.64 -8.81
N GLU A 106 -9.00 -2.50 -8.71
CA GLU A 106 -9.12 -1.58 -9.84
C GLU A 106 -7.78 -0.87 -10.13
N PRO A 107 -7.45 -0.59 -11.40
CA PRO A 107 -6.12 -0.13 -11.82
C PRO A 107 -5.84 1.34 -11.50
N ASP A 108 -6.84 2.09 -11.06
CA ASP A 108 -6.85 3.56 -10.98
C ASP A 108 -5.63 4.12 -10.24
N ILE A 109 -5.18 3.48 -9.15
CA ILE A 109 -4.03 3.97 -8.37
C ILE A 109 -2.71 3.88 -9.14
N TYR A 110 -2.54 2.85 -9.97
CA TYR A 110 -1.35 2.69 -10.82
C TYR A 110 -1.41 3.58 -12.05
N LEU A 111 -2.59 3.72 -12.65
CA LEU A 111 -2.81 4.64 -13.76
C LEU A 111 -2.54 6.09 -13.33
N GLU A 112 -3.01 6.47 -12.14
CA GLU A 112 -2.75 7.80 -11.58
C GLU A 112 -1.26 8.01 -11.26
N ALA A 113 -0.58 6.98 -10.72
CA ALA A 113 0.86 7.04 -10.49
C ALA A 113 1.64 7.23 -11.80
N ALA A 114 1.35 6.42 -12.83
CA ALA A 114 1.97 6.52 -14.14
C ALA A 114 1.73 7.90 -14.80
N ARG A 115 0.50 8.42 -14.68
CA ARG A 115 0.13 9.76 -15.15
C ARG A 115 0.95 10.85 -14.46
N ARG A 116 1.11 10.80 -13.13
CA ARG A 116 1.93 11.77 -12.37
C ARG A 116 3.43 11.66 -12.67
N LEU A 117 3.92 10.47 -12.99
CA LEU A 117 5.29 10.24 -13.47
C LEU A 117 5.50 10.65 -14.93
N ASN A 118 4.43 10.89 -15.69
CA ASN A 118 4.47 11.11 -17.13
C ASN A 118 5.13 9.94 -17.89
N VAL A 119 4.77 8.70 -17.49
CA VAL A 119 5.27 7.45 -18.09
C VAL A 119 4.07 6.59 -18.51
N SER A 120 4.20 5.86 -19.63
CA SER A 120 3.17 4.91 -20.05
C SER A 120 3.11 3.72 -19.08
N PRO A 121 1.93 3.25 -18.64
CA PRO A 121 1.84 2.12 -17.71
C PRO A 121 2.57 0.85 -18.16
N GLU A 122 2.62 0.59 -19.47
CA GLU A 122 3.30 -0.58 -20.05
C GLU A 122 4.83 -0.55 -19.90
N MET A 123 5.38 0.63 -19.59
CA MET A 123 6.79 0.85 -19.29
C MET A 123 7.08 0.85 -17.79
N CYS A 124 6.07 0.63 -16.95
CA CYS A 124 6.21 0.58 -15.50
C CYS A 124 6.33 -0.85 -14.98
N VAL A 125 7.09 -1.01 -13.89
CA VAL A 125 7.19 -2.23 -13.11
C VAL A 125 6.65 -1.94 -11.70
N ALA A 126 5.61 -2.65 -11.29
CA ALA A 126 5.04 -2.57 -9.94
C ALA A 126 5.67 -3.63 -9.02
N TYR A 127 6.07 -3.23 -7.83
CA TYR A 127 6.48 -4.15 -6.75
C TYR A 127 5.30 -4.31 -5.80
N GLU A 128 4.75 -5.51 -5.68
CA GLU A 128 3.53 -5.78 -4.93
C GLU A 128 3.65 -7.03 -4.05
N ASP A 129 2.91 -7.01 -2.94
CA ASP A 129 2.84 -8.10 -1.97
C ASP A 129 1.39 -8.50 -1.65
N THR A 130 0.42 -8.02 -2.41
CA THR A 130 -1.01 -8.30 -2.23
C THR A 130 -1.65 -8.79 -3.51
N ASP A 131 -2.57 -9.77 -3.43
CA ASP A 131 -3.28 -10.24 -4.62
C ASP A 131 -4.10 -9.12 -5.29
N PRO A 132 -4.84 -8.26 -4.55
CA PRO A 132 -5.53 -7.12 -5.16
C PRO A 132 -4.57 -6.12 -5.82
N GLY A 133 -3.40 -5.89 -5.25
CA GLY A 133 -2.38 -5.02 -5.84
C GLY A 133 -1.78 -5.59 -7.12
N VAL A 134 -1.42 -6.87 -7.13
CA VAL A 134 -0.95 -7.58 -8.33
C VAL A 134 -2.01 -7.51 -9.44
N GLN A 135 -3.28 -7.76 -9.11
CA GLN A 135 -4.39 -7.68 -10.07
C GLN A 135 -4.56 -6.27 -10.63
N ALA A 136 -4.54 -5.24 -9.78
CA ALA A 136 -4.65 -3.85 -10.18
C ALA A 136 -3.49 -3.40 -11.08
N ALA A 137 -2.27 -3.83 -10.80
CA ALA A 137 -1.10 -3.50 -11.60
C ALA A 137 -1.16 -4.14 -13.00
N TYR A 138 -1.56 -5.42 -13.07
CA TYR A 138 -1.79 -6.08 -14.36
C TYR A 138 -2.94 -5.43 -15.14
N ALA A 139 -4.04 -5.08 -14.47
CA ALA A 139 -5.17 -4.38 -15.10
C ALA A 139 -4.78 -2.98 -15.63
N ALA A 140 -3.75 -2.35 -15.04
CA ALA A 140 -3.17 -1.10 -15.51
C ALA A 140 -2.21 -1.29 -16.70
N GLY A 141 -1.89 -2.53 -17.10
CA GLY A 141 -0.94 -2.83 -18.17
C GLY A 141 0.53 -2.88 -17.72
N MET A 142 0.80 -2.84 -16.41
CA MET A 142 2.17 -2.85 -15.88
C MET A 142 2.77 -4.26 -15.80
N GLN A 143 4.10 -4.34 -15.81
CA GLN A 143 4.79 -5.53 -15.32
C GLN A 143 4.73 -5.58 -13.79
N VAL A 144 4.75 -6.78 -13.21
CA VAL A 144 4.64 -6.97 -11.76
C VAL A 144 5.75 -7.87 -11.25
N ILE A 145 6.41 -7.44 -10.18
CA ILE A 145 7.27 -8.26 -9.35
C ILE A 145 6.51 -8.57 -8.05
N ASP A 146 6.08 -9.82 -7.92
CA ASP A 146 5.48 -10.32 -6.68
C ASP A 146 6.57 -10.53 -5.63
N VAL A 147 6.67 -9.60 -4.70
CA VAL A 147 7.70 -9.54 -3.65
C VAL A 147 7.63 -10.76 -2.74
N ARG A 148 6.47 -11.39 -2.57
CA ARG A 148 6.27 -12.56 -1.70
C ARG A 148 7.06 -13.78 -2.17
N THR A 149 7.34 -13.85 -3.48
CA THR A 149 8.13 -14.94 -4.08
C THR A 149 9.63 -14.84 -3.76
N LEU A 150 10.08 -13.67 -3.33
CA LEU A 150 11.49 -13.34 -3.08
C LEU A 150 11.78 -13.00 -1.62
N TYR A 151 10.76 -12.59 -0.86
CA TYR A 151 10.90 -12.11 0.50
C TYR A 151 9.68 -12.49 1.34
N THR A 152 9.92 -12.99 2.56
CA THR A 152 8.87 -13.23 3.55
C THR A 152 9.01 -12.24 4.69
N PRO A 153 8.08 -11.28 4.85
CA PRO A 153 8.18 -10.30 5.92
C PRO A 153 7.99 -10.94 7.29
N ARG A 154 8.78 -10.46 8.27
CA ARG A 154 8.60 -10.84 9.68
C ARG A 154 7.34 -10.17 10.22
N ARG A 155 6.40 -10.97 10.75
CA ARG A 155 5.26 -10.41 11.49
C ARG A 155 5.74 -9.83 12.82
N VAL A 156 5.28 -8.62 13.11
CA VAL A 156 5.56 -7.91 14.36
C VAL A 156 4.65 -8.41 15.49
N THR A 157 3.44 -8.88 15.15
CA THR A 157 2.50 -9.49 16.09
C THR A 157 2.62 -11.02 16.09
N PRO A 158 2.60 -11.67 17.27
CA PRO A 158 2.46 -13.13 17.34
C PRO A 158 1.12 -13.56 16.75
N ARG A 159 1.09 -14.74 16.12
CA ARG A 159 -0.17 -15.42 15.75
C ARG A 159 -0.92 -15.91 16.97
#